data_AF-A0A2W5YH36-F1
#
_entry.id   AF-A0A2W5YH36-F1
#
_cell.length_a   1.000
_cell.length_b   1.000
_cell.length_c   1.000
_cell.angle_alpha   90.00
_cell.angle_beta   90.00
_cell.angle_gamma   90.00
#
_symmetry.space_group_name_H-M   'P 1'
#
loop_
_entity.id
_entity.type
_entity.pdbx_description
1 polymer ?
#
loop_
_entity_poly.entity_id
_entity_poly.type
_entity_poly.pdbx_seq_one_letter_code
_entity_poly.pdbx_strand_id
1 'polypeptide(L)'
;MRFIGWIGTALVIIAYYPQIHHLLVERCAWGISVFTWLIWFVASALLLIYCITRNEILMSVVQVVSIIAIAVTIVLVRRSNRICPYHRKLAETLAGK
;
A
#
# COMPACT_ATOMS: atom_id res chain seq x y z
N MET A 1 12.26 24.09 0.10
CA MET A 1 11.86 22.90 0.89
C MET A 1 10.36 22.53 0.72
N ARG A 2 9.41 23.48 0.74
CA ARG A 2 7.96 23.18 0.59
C ARG A 2 7.58 22.45 -0.71
N PHE A 3 8.18 22.80 -1.85
CA PHE A 3 7.86 22.21 -3.15
C PHE A 3 8.20 20.70 -3.24
N ILE A 4 9.34 20.31 -2.66
CA ILE A 4 9.77 18.90 -2.61
C ILE A 4 8.79 18.07 -1.76
N GLY A 5 8.27 18.63 -0.67
CA GLY A 5 7.26 17.98 0.17
C GLY A 5 5.96 17.67 -0.59
N TRP A 6 5.49 18.61 -1.42
CA TRP A 6 4.29 18.41 -2.24
C TRP A 6 4.51 17.37 -3.35
N ILE A 7 5.67 17.39 -4.01
CA ILE A 7 6.03 16.36 -5.00
C ILE A 7 6.07 14.98 -4.34
N GLY A 8 6.72 14.86 -3.18
CA GLY A 8 6.77 13.60 -2.42
C GLY A 8 5.37 13.11 -2.03
N THR A 9 4.50 14.02 -1.61
CA THR A 9 3.10 13.70 -1.29
C THR A 9 2.34 13.16 -2.50
N ALA A 10 2.44 13.84 -3.64
CA ALA A 10 1.80 13.40 -4.88
C ALA A 10 2.33 12.03 -5.34
N LEU A 11 3.65 11.82 -5.25
CA LEU A 11 4.28 10.55 -5.58
C LEU A 11 3.74 9.40 -4.73
N VAL A 12 3.64 9.60 -3.41
CA VAL A 12 3.11 8.59 -2.48
C VAL A 12 1.66 8.25 -2.83
N ILE A 13 0.81 9.25 -3.10
CA ILE A 13 -0.59 9.03 -3.49
C ILE A 13 -0.68 8.19 -4.77
N ILE A 14 0.09 8.56 -5.80
CA ILE A 14 0.08 7.87 -7.10
C ILE A 14 0.64 6.45 -6.98
N ALA A 15 1.62 6.22 -6.11
CA ALA A 15 2.23 4.91 -5.91
C ALA A 15 1.25 3.86 -5.35
N TYR A 16 0.21 4.27 -4.61
CA TYR A 16 -0.82 3.33 -4.13
C TYR A 16 -1.81 2.91 -5.21
N TYR A 17 -1.98 3.72 -6.26
CA TYR A 17 -2.94 3.44 -7.34
C TYR A 17 -2.74 2.07 -8.01
N PRO A 18 -1.55 1.70 -8.54
CA PRO A 18 -1.38 0.43 -9.25
C PRO A 18 -1.69 -0.77 -8.35
N GLN A 19 -1.30 -0.70 -7.07
CA GLN A 19 -1.52 -1.77 -6.10
C GLN A 19 -3.00 -1.98 -5.79
N ILE A 20 -3.73 -0.89 -5.50
CA ILE A 20 -5.16 -0.94 -5.22
C ILE A 20 -5.93 -1.36 -6.47
N HIS A 21 -5.57 -0.83 -7.63
CA HIS A 21 -6.19 -1.18 -8.91
C HIS A 21 -6.06 -2.68 -9.24
N HIS A 22 -4.85 -3.25 -9.13
CA HIS A 22 -4.62 -4.68 -9.38
C HIS A 22 -5.47 -5.56 -8.44
N LEU A 23 -5.51 -5.21 -7.15
CA LEU A 23 -6.32 -5.94 -6.17
C LEU A 23 -7.83 -5.82 -6.42
N LEU A 24 -8.31 -4.66 -6.87
CA LEU A 24 -9.73 -4.46 -7.20
C LEU A 24 -10.15 -5.24 -8.45
N VAL A 25 -9.35 -5.14 -9.53
CA VAL A 25 -9.69 -5.68 -10.85
C VAL A 25 -9.39 -7.16 -10.93
N GLU A 26 -8.17 -7.58 -10.57
CA GLU A 26 -7.73 -8.96 -10.71
C GLU A 26 -8.11 -9.82 -9.50
N ARG A 27 -8.40 -9.20 -8.34
CA ARG A 27 -8.66 -9.88 -7.06
C ARG A 27 -7.58 -10.91 -6.72
N CYS A 28 -6.35 -10.57 -7.11
CA CYS A 28 -5.17 -11.39 -6.96
C CYS A 28 -4.27 -10.82 -5.86
N ALA A 29 -4.07 -11.60 -4.81
CA ALA A 29 -3.17 -11.26 -3.71
C ALA A 29 -1.93 -12.17 -3.65
N TRP A 30 -1.59 -12.82 -4.76
CA TRP A 30 -0.45 -13.72 -4.83
C TRP A 30 0.85 -12.96 -4.53
N GLY A 31 1.67 -13.49 -3.61
CA GLY A 31 2.92 -12.87 -3.18
C GLY A 31 2.79 -11.70 -2.19
N ILE A 32 1.56 -11.31 -1.80
CA ILE A 32 1.35 -10.20 -0.86
C ILE A 32 1.24 -10.72 0.57
N SER A 33 2.16 -10.26 1.43
CA SER A 33 2.13 -10.55 2.87
C SER A 33 1.26 -9.55 3.64
N VAL A 34 0.14 -10.02 4.20
CA VAL A 34 -0.71 -9.20 5.09
C VAL A 34 0.10 -8.66 6.29
N PHE A 35 1.06 -9.44 6.80
CA PHE A 35 1.90 -9.02 7.91
C PHE A 35 2.76 -7.80 7.56
N THR A 36 3.32 -7.75 6.35
CA THR A 36 4.07 -6.58 5.87
C THR A 36 3.19 -5.33 5.86
N TRP A 37 1.95 -5.45 5.36
CA TRP A 37 1.00 -4.33 5.36
C TRP A 37 0.60 -3.89 6.77
N LEU A 38 0.49 -4.83 7.72
CA LEU A 38 0.25 -4.49 9.13
C LEU A 38 1.43 -3.73 9.76
N ILE A 39 2.67 -4.11 9.46
CA ILE A 39 3.85 -3.35 9.91
C ILE A 39 3.80 -1.92 9.36
N TRP A 40 3.50 -1.77 8.08
CA TRP A 40 3.38 -0.44 7.44
C TRP A 40 2.24 0.38 8.05
N PHE A 41 1.12 -0.26 8.40
CA PHE A 41 0.01 0.39 9.08
C PHE A 41 0.45 0.95 10.45
N VAL A 42 1.10 0.12 11.27
CA VAL A 42 1.60 0.54 12.59
C VAL A 42 2.65 1.64 12.46
N ALA A 43 3.59 1.51 11.53
CA ALA A 43 4.60 2.53 11.26
C ALA A 43 3.98 3.87 10.84
N SER A 44 2.98 3.84 9.95
CA SER A 44 2.28 5.06 9.51
C SER A 44 1.51 5.73 10.65
N ALA A 45 0.90 4.93 11.55
CA ALA A 45 0.23 5.44 12.74
C ALA A 45 1.21 6.11 13.72
N LEU A 46 2.37 5.49 13.97
CA LEU A 46 3.42 6.08 14.80
C LEU A 46 3.96 7.38 14.19
N LEU A 47 4.18 7.40 12.87
CA LEU A 47 4.61 8.61 12.16
C LEU A 47 3.55 9.71 12.20
N LEU A 48 2.26 9.37 12.11
CA LEU A 48 1.18 10.35 12.25
C LEU A 48 1.20 10.99 13.64
N ILE A 49 1.33 10.18 14.71
CA ILE A 49 1.46 10.69 16.08
C ILE A 49 2.67 11.63 16.20
N TYR A 50 3.81 11.23 15.63
CA TYR A 50 5.00 12.08 15.59
C TYR A 50 4.74 13.41 14.85
N CYS A 51 4.09 13.39 13.69
CA CYS A 51 3.81 14.60 12.93
C CYS A 51 2.87 15.56 13.67
N ILE A 52 1.86 15.01 14.36
CA ILE A 52 0.94 15.80 15.19
C ILE A 52 1.68 16.47 16.35
N THR A 53 2.53 15.72 17.07
CA THR A 53 3.31 16.29 18.20
C THR A 53 4.31 17.36 17.75
N ARG A 54 4.74 17.34 16.48
CA ARG A 54 5.62 18.34 15.87
C ARG A 54 4.90 19.44 15.11
N ASN A 55 3.57 19.43 15.05
CA ASN A 55 2.74 20.36 14.25
C ASN A 55 3.10 20.37 12.74
N GLU A 56 3.53 19.24 12.20
CA GLU A 56 3.92 19.09 10.79
C GLU A 56 2.71 18.67 9.93
N ILE A 57 1.99 19.66 9.41
CA ILE A 57 0.71 19.45 8.69
C ILE A 57 0.89 18.59 7.44
N LEU A 58 1.88 18.89 6.60
CA LEU A 58 2.05 18.22 5.31
C LEU A 58 2.32 16.71 5.49
N MET A 59 3.25 16.36 6.39
CA MET A 59 3.52 14.95 6.68
C MET A 59 2.34 14.27 7.38
N SER A 60 1.58 14.98 8.22
CA SER A 60 0.36 14.42 8.81
C SER A 60 -0.66 14.02 7.74
N VAL A 61 -0.88 14.86 6.72
CA VAL A 61 -1.78 14.55 5.59
C VAL A 61 -1.29 13.31 4.84
N VAL A 62 0.01 13.21 4.55
CA VAL A 62 0.59 12.03 3.89
C VAL A 62 0.32 10.77 4.71
N GLN A 63 0.54 10.80 6.03
CA GLN A 63 0.33 9.62 6.85
C GLN A 63 -1.14 9.21 6.94
N VAL A 64 -2.08 10.16 6.98
CA VAL A 64 -3.51 9.85 6.93
C VAL A 64 -3.88 9.14 5.63
N VAL A 65 -3.41 9.66 4.48
CA VAL A 65 -3.63 9.03 3.18
C VAL A 65 -3.03 7.62 3.14
N SER A 66 -1.78 7.46 3.60
CA SER A 66 -1.09 6.17 3.64
C SER A 66 -1.85 5.15 4.49
N ILE A 67 -2.32 5.55 5.68
CA ILE A 67 -3.13 4.69 6.57
C ILE A 67 -4.40 4.22 5.86
N ILE A 68 -5.12 5.12 5.18
CA ILE A 68 -6.33 4.76 4.43
C ILE A 68 -5.99 3.79 3.29
N ALA A 69 -4.96 4.06 2.50
CA ALA A 69 -4.53 3.22 1.38
C ALA A 69 -4.09 1.82 1.85
N ILE A 70 -3.35 1.74 2.96
CA ILE A 70 -2.92 0.49 3.58
C ILE A 70 -4.15 -0.29 4.10
N ALA A 71 -5.07 0.36 4.78
CA ALA A 71 -6.28 -0.28 5.29
C ALA A 71 -7.14 -0.85 4.15
N VAL A 72 -7.35 -0.07 3.08
CA VAL A 72 -8.02 -0.54 1.85
C VAL A 72 -7.29 -1.75 1.27
N THR A 73 -5.97 -1.69 1.17
CA THR A 73 -5.16 -2.79 0.64
C THR A 73 -5.30 -4.06 1.48
N ILE A 74 -5.24 -3.97 2.81
CA ILE A 74 -5.44 -5.11 3.72
C ILE A 74 -6.82 -5.74 3.51
N VAL A 75 -7.87 -4.92 3.41
CA VAL A 75 -9.23 -5.40 3.16
C VAL A 75 -9.34 -6.10 1.81
N LEU A 76 -8.75 -5.53 0.75
CA LEU A 76 -8.79 -6.10 -0.58
C LEU A 76 -7.99 -7.40 -0.69
N VAL A 77 -6.82 -7.46 -0.05
CA VAL A 77 -6.01 -8.69 0.03
C VAL A 77 -6.80 -9.80 0.71
N ARG A 78 -7.47 -9.51 1.84
CA ARG A 78 -8.31 -10.51 2.54
C ARG A 78 -9.53 -10.96 1.74
N ARG A 79 -10.03 -10.13 0.82
CA ARG A 79 -11.14 -10.44 -0.09
C ARG A 79 -10.68 -11.05 -1.43
N SER A 80 -9.39 -11.13 -1.66
CA SER A 80 -8.81 -11.62 -2.90
C SER A 80 -8.76 -13.14 -2.87
N ASN A 81 -9.57 -13.76 -3.73
CA ASN A 81 -9.75 -15.22 -3.75
C ASN A 81 -9.30 -15.82 -5.09
N ARG A 82 -8.62 -15.05 -5.95
CA ARG A 82 -8.19 -15.47 -7.28
C ARG A 82 -6.68 -15.33 -7.42
N ILE A 83 -6.12 -16.09 -8.35
CA ILE A 83 -4.75 -15.91 -8.84
C ILE A 83 -4.88 -15.49 -10.29
N CYS A 84 -4.30 -14.35 -10.66
CA CYS A 84 -4.40 -13.85 -12.02
C CYS A 84 -3.60 -14.73 -13.01
N PRO A 85 -3.93 -14.70 -14.31
CA PRO A 85 -3.26 -15.53 -15.31
C PRO A 85 -1.74 -15.34 -15.35
N TYR A 86 -1.27 -14.10 -15.13
CA TYR A 86 0.15 -13.78 -15.07
C TYR A 86 0.86 -14.49 -13.91
N HIS A 87 0.32 -14.38 -12.68
CA HIS A 87 0.90 -15.04 -11.51
C HIS A 87 0.76 -16.56 -11.55
N ARG A 88 -0.30 -17.09 -12.18
CA ARG A 88 -0.44 -18.53 -12.42
C ARG A 88 0.68 -19.06 -13.31
N LYS A 89 0.91 -18.42 -14.47
CA LYS A 89 1.97 -18.80 -15.40
C LYS A 89 3.36 -18.69 -14.76
N LEU A 90 3.57 -17.67 -13.94
CA LEU A 90 4.81 -17.50 -13.19
C LEU A 90 5.02 -18.64 -12.17
N ALA A 91 3.98 -18.99 -11.39
CA ALA A 91 4.04 -20.09 -10.43
C ALA A 91 4.32 -21.45 -11.11
N GLU A 92 3.69 -21.72 -12.25
CA GLU A 92 3.95 -22.93 -13.06
C GLU A 92 5.40 -22.97 -13.57
N THR A 93 5.94 -21.84 -14.03
CA THR A 93 7.34 -21.74 -14.50
C THR A 93 8.34 -21.98 -13.36
N LEU A 94 8.02 -21.52 -12.15
CA LEU A 94 8.87 -21.73 -10.97
C LEU A 94 8.77 -23.15 -10.41
N ALA A 95 7.63 -23.83 -10.57
CA ALA A 95 7.42 -25.19 -10.09
C ALA A 95 7.90 -26.28 -11.08
N GLY A 96 8.00 -25.95 -12.37
CA GLY A 96 8.55 -26.83 -13.40
C GLY A 96 10.08 -26.77 -13.55
N LYS A 97 10.74 -25.97 -12.70
CA LYS A 97 12.20 -25.97 -12.50
C LYS A 97 12.53 -26.69 -11.20
#